data_AF-A0A6I9SL46-F1
#
_entry.id   AF-A0A6I9SL46-F1
#
_cell.length_a   1.000
_cell.length_b   1.000
_cell.length_c   1.000
_cell.angle_alpha   90.00
_cell.angle_beta   90.00
_cell.angle_gamma   90.00
#
_symmetry.space_group_name_H-M   'P 1'
#
loop_
_entity.id
_entity.type
_entity.pdbx_description
1 polymer ?
#
loop_
_entity_poly.entity_id
_entity_poly.type
_entity_poly.pdbx_seq_one_letter_code
_entity_poly.pdbx_strand_id
1 'polypeptide(L)'
;MHFNACSFECLNLRVLRFVRFVRLGRYSDLSNQTEPFELQKGSGRKWTKERDLSQLKQCREYSIDKFEVIRIAGKHPFLWHDHWPVKNYAKIFECLELVDEIANEAMNVISRIRGIGAKARSKVDVAEEFNSDGSVDQPVPYIAVHMRIEKDWMIHCKKLEQKSNINQICSSKEEIMERVAHITGLQQPVVVYLAVADSLLEDNSILSGWKDGLVPYEKKRLGVWDIYKKYPYLIQSAIDYEVCSRADVFVGNSFSTFSSIIVLSRTQKLIGLGITSACGVGVRFASYAYNILGESRGPKMWMTDMSAPSLQSISYGTSNVSCYSNWKAR
;
A
#
# COMPACT_ATOMS: atom_id res chain seq x y z
N MET A 1 -7.33 -35.41 8.54
CA MET A 1 -8.08 -34.15 8.73
C MET A 1 -8.40 -33.54 7.37
N HIS A 2 -9.64 -33.09 7.16
CA HIS A 2 -9.95 -32.23 6.02
C HIS A 2 -9.14 -30.93 6.16
N PHE A 3 -8.18 -30.70 5.27
CA PHE A 3 -7.60 -29.39 5.06
C PHE A 3 -8.69 -28.48 4.48
N ASN A 4 -9.59 -28.04 5.35
CA ASN A 4 -10.36 -26.82 5.11
C ASN A 4 -9.32 -25.71 5.02
N ALA A 5 -9.41 -24.94 3.93
CA ALA A 5 -8.55 -23.81 3.62
C ALA A 5 -8.19 -23.06 4.91
N CYS A 6 -6.89 -22.89 5.18
CA CYS A 6 -6.38 -22.17 6.33
C CYS A 6 -7.17 -20.89 6.56
N SER A 7 -8.14 -20.95 7.46
CA SER A 7 -8.64 -19.82 8.20
C SER A 7 -7.46 -19.40 9.08
N PHE A 8 -6.74 -18.37 8.66
CA PHE A 8 -5.95 -17.59 9.59
C PHE A 8 -6.96 -16.91 10.52
N GLU A 9 -7.43 -17.63 11.54
CA GLU A 9 -7.79 -16.96 12.79
C GLU A 9 -6.53 -16.23 13.26
N CYS A 10 -6.66 -14.99 13.76
CA CYS A 10 -5.54 -14.12 14.13
C CYS A 10 -4.60 -14.81 15.13
N LEU A 11 -3.69 -15.65 14.63
CA LEU A 11 -2.50 -16.13 15.30
C LEU A 11 -1.54 -14.95 15.28
N ASN A 12 -1.48 -14.21 16.39
CA ASN A 12 -0.56 -13.10 16.68
C ASN A 12 0.60 -13.00 15.67
N LEU A 13 0.35 -12.29 14.57
CA LEU A 13 1.32 -12.01 13.52
C LEU A 13 2.15 -10.83 13.99
N ARG A 14 2.96 -11.05 15.02
CA ARG A 14 4.10 -10.17 15.28
C ARG A 14 5.08 -10.41 14.15
N VAL A 15 5.15 -9.47 13.20
CA VAL A 15 6.15 -9.46 12.13
C VAL A 15 7.50 -9.11 12.76
N LEU A 16 8.03 -10.03 13.56
CA LEU A 16 9.33 -9.97 14.19
C LEU A 16 10.35 -10.54 13.21
N ARG A 17 11.10 -9.64 12.54
CA ARG A 17 12.22 -9.94 11.64
C ARG A 17 11.84 -10.80 10.42
N PHE A 18 12.56 -10.59 9.33
CA PHE A 18 12.51 -11.43 8.13
C PHE A 18 12.93 -12.88 8.43
N VAL A 19 12.08 -13.67 9.08
CA VAL A 19 12.33 -15.10 9.34
C VAL A 19 11.13 -15.90 8.84
N ARG A 20 11.34 -16.48 7.66
CA ARG A 20 10.65 -17.51 6.86
C ARG A 20 9.66 -18.50 7.53
N PHE A 21 8.78 -18.11 8.45
CA PHE A 21 7.83 -19.05 9.06
C PHE A 21 6.43 -18.46 9.23
N VAL A 22 5.43 -19.17 8.71
CA VAL A 22 4.03 -19.04 9.12
C VAL A 22 3.79 -20.06 10.23
N ARG A 23 3.31 -19.61 11.39
CA ARG A 23 3.10 -20.45 12.57
C ARG A 23 1.62 -20.81 12.69
N LEU A 24 1.30 -22.09 12.56
CA LEU A 24 -0.08 -22.62 12.66
C LEU A 24 -0.40 -23.26 14.03
N GLY A 25 0.56 -23.35 14.96
CA GLY A 25 0.42 -23.96 16.30
C GLY A 25 1.37 -23.34 17.33
N ARG A 26 1.32 -23.72 18.63
CA ARG A 26 2.23 -23.13 19.62
C ARG A 26 3.60 -23.82 19.60
N TYR A 27 4.68 -23.07 19.86
CA TYR A 27 6.04 -23.63 19.95
C TYR A 27 6.14 -24.66 21.09
N SER A 28 5.36 -24.47 22.16
CA SER A 28 5.20 -25.43 23.26
C SER A 28 4.66 -26.79 22.82
N ASP A 29 3.98 -26.85 21.68
CA ASP A 29 3.30 -28.05 21.20
C ASP A 29 4.22 -28.92 20.33
N LEU A 30 5.45 -28.44 20.05
CA LEU A 30 6.46 -29.16 19.29
C LEU A 30 7.23 -30.12 20.20
N SER A 31 7.22 -31.41 19.87
CA SER A 31 8.08 -32.40 20.52
C SER A 31 9.52 -32.39 19.99
N ASN A 32 9.76 -31.71 18.86
CA ASN A 32 11.04 -31.62 18.14
C ASN A 32 11.65 -33.00 17.79
N GLN A 33 10.81 -34.01 17.61
CA GLN A 33 11.25 -35.37 17.27
C GLN A 33 11.45 -35.57 15.78
N THR A 34 10.93 -34.64 14.96
CA THR A 34 10.95 -34.73 13.51
C THR A 34 11.80 -33.62 12.90
N GLU A 35 12.56 -33.95 11.85
CA GLU A 35 13.22 -32.93 11.06
C GLU A 35 12.17 -32.08 10.30
N PRO A 36 12.42 -30.79 10.06
CA PRO A 36 11.49 -29.97 9.30
C PRO A 36 11.29 -30.50 7.87
N PHE A 37 10.05 -30.69 7.46
CA PHE A 37 9.73 -30.99 6.07
C PHE A 37 10.00 -29.77 5.20
N GLU A 38 10.92 -29.88 4.25
CA GLU A 38 11.19 -28.81 3.30
C GLU A 38 10.15 -28.78 2.17
N LEU A 39 9.24 -27.83 2.24
CA LEU A 39 8.35 -27.52 1.14
C LEU A 39 9.05 -26.56 0.18
N GLN A 40 9.59 -27.09 -0.92
CA GLN A 40 10.23 -26.29 -1.96
C GLN A 40 9.19 -25.49 -2.76
N LYS A 41 9.36 -24.17 -2.80
CA LYS A 41 8.58 -23.22 -3.60
C LYS A 41 9.47 -22.46 -4.58
N GLY A 42 9.05 -22.43 -5.84
CA GLY A 42 9.70 -21.66 -6.89
C GLY A 42 9.34 -20.16 -6.84
N SER A 43 9.91 -19.38 -7.76
CA SER A 43 9.60 -17.96 -7.91
C SER A 43 8.80 -17.64 -9.18
N GLY A 44 7.72 -16.86 -9.03
CA GLY A 44 7.15 -15.84 -9.93
C GLY A 44 6.66 -16.28 -11.31
N ARG A 45 7.51 -16.92 -12.13
CA ARG A 45 7.20 -17.27 -13.53
C ARG A 45 7.12 -18.76 -13.81
N LYS A 46 7.79 -19.59 -13.01
CA LYS A 46 7.75 -21.06 -13.13
C LYS A 46 6.78 -21.72 -12.16
N TRP A 47 6.11 -20.93 -11.33
CA TRP A 47 5.19 -21.41 -10.30
C TRP A 47 3.78 -20.97 -10.70
N THR A 48 2.95 -21.92 -11.13
CA THR A 48 1.60 -21.67 -11.64
C THR A 48 0.54 -22.26 -10.71
N LYS A 49 -0.73 -21.87 -10.89
CA LYS A 49 -1.87 -22.43 -10.16
C LYS A 49 -1.91 -23.96 -10.23
N GLU A 50 -1.62 -24.52 -11.40
CA GLU A 50 -1.63 -25.96 -11.66
C GLU A 50 -0.50 -26.65 -10.91
N ARG A 51 0.69 -26.04 -10.84
CA ARG A 51 1.82 -26.54 -10.05
C ARG A 51 1.53 -26.48 -8.55
N ASP A 52 0.90 -25.41 -8.08
CA ASP A 52 0.46 -25.31 -6.69
C ASP A 52 -0.56 -26.39 -6.34
N LEU A 53 -1.59 -26.57 -7.19
CA LEU A 53 -2.59 -27.62 -6.98
C LEU A 53 -1.97 -29.03 -7.03
N SER A 54 -1.02 -29.26 -7.93
CA SER A 54 -0.31 -30.55 -8.04
C SER A 54 0.54 -30.83 -6.80
N GLN A 55 1.25 -29.82 -6.28
CA GLN A 55 2.01 -29.96 -5.04
C GLN A 55 1.08 -30.21 -3.86
N LEU A 56 -0.07 -29.54 -3.77
CA LEU A 56 -1.07 -29.81 -2.72
C LEU A 56 -1.63 -31.24 -2.79
N LYS A 57 -1.83 -31.78 -3.99
CA LYS A 57 -2.24 -33.18 -4.18
C LYS A 57 -1.16 -34.16 -3.75
N GLN A 58 0.10 -33.93 -4.16
CA GLN A 58 1.25 -34.71 -3.69
C GLN A 58 1.38 -34.68 -2.17
N CYS A 59 1.16 -33.52 -1.54
CA CYS A 59 1.14 -33.37 -0.09
C CYS A 59 0.07 -34.20 0.61
N ARG A 60 -1.00 -34.63 -0.09
CA ARG A 60 -2.02 -35.55 0.45
C ARG A 60 -1.64 -37.03 0.31
N GLU A 61 -0.82 -37.35 -0.69
CA GLU A 61 -0.36 -38.73 -0.97
C GLU A 61 0.85 -39.11 -0.10
N TYR A 62 1.77 -38.18 0.12
CA TYR A 62 2.85 -38.33 1.09
C TYR A 62 2.35 -37.93 2.47
N SER A 63 2.59 -38.74 3.51
CA SER A 63 2.15 -38.44 4.88
C SER A 63 2.96 -37.28 5.48
N ILE A 64 2.69 -36.05 5.05
CA ILE A 64 3.27 -34.83 5.64
C ILE A 64 2.82 -34.68 7.10
N ASP A 65 1.69 -35.29 7.45
CA ASP A 65 1.15 -35.37 8.81
C ASP A 65 2.15 -35.95 9.84
N LYS A 66 3.23 -36.61 9.40
CA LYS A 66 4.30 -37.11 10.28
C LYS A 66 5.32 -36.05 10.70
N PHE A 67 5.29 -34.86 10.09
CA PHE A 67 6.24 -33.78 10.37
C PHE A 67 5.58 -32.69 11.21
N GLU A 68 6.24 -32.30 12.29
CA GLU A 68 5.75 -31.27 13.20
C GLU A 68 6.03 -29.86 12.67
N VAL A 69 7.07 -29.72 11.84
CA VAL A 69 7.52 -28.45 11.28
C VAL A 69 7.57 -28.55 9.76
N ILE A 70 6.90 -27.61 9.08
CA ILE A 70 7.00 -27.44 7.62
C ILE A 70 7.81 -26.16 7.35
N ARG A 71 8.98 -26.31 6.75
CA ARG A 71 9.83 -25.19 6.30
C ARG A 71 9.53 -24.89 4.83
N ILE A 72 8.97 -23.72 4.56
CA ILE A 72 8.75 -23.29 3.17
C ILE A 72 10.03 -22.64 2.63
N ALA A 73 10.71 -23.34 1.73
CA ALA A 73 11.93 -22.87 1.10
C ALA A 73 11.63 -22.21 -0.25
N GLY A 74 12.37 -21.16 -0.61
CA GLY A 74 12.20 -20.47 -1.90
C GLY A 74 12.53 -18.99 -1.84
N LYS A 75 12.71 -18.35 -3.01
CA LYS A 75 13.03 -16.92 -3.10
C LYS A 75 11.83 -16.03 -2.75
N HIS A 76 10.60 -16.53 -2.94
CA HIS A 76 9.33 -15.86 -2.62
C HIS A 76 8.24 -16.91 -2.32
N PRO A 77 8.29 -17.60 -1.16
CA PRO A 77 7.53 -18.82 -0.92
C PRO A 77 6.00 -18.62 -0.82
N PHE A 78 5.51 -17.37 -0.73
CA PHE A 78 4.12 -17.03 -0.42
C PHE A 78 3.24 -16.69 -1.65
N LEU A 79 3.56 -17.23 -2.83
CA LEU A 79 2.77 -16.99 -4.06
C LEU A 79 1.35 -17.60 -4.05
N TRP A 80 0.83 -18.01 -2.89
CA TRP A 80 -0.54 -18.51 -2.72
C TRP A 80 -1.61 -17.44 -2.72
N HIS A 81 -1.25 -16.20 -2.41
CA HIS A 81 -2.23 -15.16 -2.17
C HIS A 81 -2.96 -14.71 -3.44
N ASP A 82 -2.36 -14.86 -4.62
CA ASP A 82 -3.03 -14.52 -5.89
C ASP A 82 -4.37 -15.25 -6.05
N HIS A 83 -4.53 -16.44 -5.49
CA HIS A 83 -5.78 -17.21 -5.59
C HIS A 83 -6.77 -16.92 -4.47
N TRP A 84 -6.43 -16.06 -3.52
CA TRP A 84 -7.32 -15.74 -2.41
C TRP A 84 -8.35 -14.71 -2.86
N PRO A 85 -9.63 -14.87 -2.46
CA PRO A 85 -10.60 -13.80 -2.55
C PRO A 85 -10.04 -12.56 -1.87
N VAL A 86 -10.14 -11.40 -2.52
CA VAL A 86 -9.54 -10.15 -2.05
C VAL A 86 -9.98 -9.84 -0.63
N LYS A 87 -11.28 -9.97 -0.33
CA LYS A 87 -11.84 -9.81 1.02
C LYS A 87 -11.18 -10.69 2.09
N ASN A 88 -10.76 -11.91 1.75
CA ASN A 88 -10.19 -12.84 2.72
C ASN A 88 -8.76 -12.45 3.03
N TYR A 89 -8.01 -12.04 1.99
CA TYR A 89 -6.66 -11.54 2.17
C TYR A 89 -6.64 -10.20 2.91
N ALA A 90 -7.62 -9.31 2.69
CA ALA A 90 -7.70 -8.03 3.37
C ALA A 90 -7.78 -8.14 4.91
N LYS A 91 -8.27 -9.27 5.44
CA LYS A 91 -8.27 -9.54 6.89
C LYS A 91 -6.88 -9.54 7.52
N ILE A 92 -5.81 -9.71 6.74
CA ILE A 92 -4.45 -9.59 7.29
C ILE A 92 -4.24 -8.24 7.98
N PHE A 93 -4.87 -7.16 7.50
CA PHE A 93 -4.72 -5.83 8.10
C PHE A 93 -5.39 -5.71 9.47
N GLU A 94 -6.30 -6.62 9.82
CA GLU A 94 -6.89 -6.70 11.16
C GLU A 94 -5.93 -7.35 12.16
N CYS A 95 -5.02 -8.21 11.70
CA CYS A 95 -4.05 -8.91 12.54
C CYS A 95 -2.61 -8.37 12.40
N LEU A 96 -2.34 -7.44 11.47
CA LEU A 96 -1.00 -6.91 11.20
C LEU A 96 -0.60 -5.92 12.30
N GLU A 97 0.24 -6.36 13.23
CA GLU A 97 0.82 -5.49 14.26
C GLU A 97 2.11 -4.86 13.73
N LEU A 98 2.15 -3.54 13.67
CA LEU A 98 3.35 -2.80 13.31
C LEU A 98 4.33 -2.83 14.49
N VAL A 99 5.59 -3.17 14.20
CA VAL A 99 6.63 -3.13 15.23
C VAL A 99 6.81 -1.69 15.72
N ASP A 100 6.87 -1.50 17.04
CA ASP A 100 6.97 -0.18 17.69
C ASP A 100 8.01 0.74 17.07
N GLU A 101 9.17 0.18 16.68
CA GLU A 101 10.24 0.92 16.00
C GLU A 101 9.76 1.56 14.69
N ILE A 102 9.12 0.79 13.80
CA ILE A 102 8.62 1.30 12.51
C ILE A 102 7.43 2.24 12.75
N ALA A 103 6.59 1.94 13.74
CA ALA A 103 5.47 2.79 14.13
C ALA A 103 5.94 4.18 14.57
N ASN A 104 6.98 4.24 15.41
CA ASN A 104 7.55 5.49 15.91
C ASN A 104 8.19 6.29 14.77
N GLU A 105 8.94 5.63 13.88
CA GLU A 105 9.56 6.33 12.75
C GLU A 105 8.53 6.87 11.76
N ALA A 106 7.46 6.12 11.46
CA ALA A 106 6.35 6.64 10.66
C ALA A 106 5.65 7.83 11.33
N MET A 107 5.45 7.78 12.65
CA MET A 107 4.88 8.90 13.41
C MET A 107 5.77 10.14 13.42
N ASN A 108 7.10 9.96 13.47
CA ASN A 108 8.06 11.07 13.35
C ASN A 108 7.92 11.77 11.99
N VAL A 109 7.80 11.00 10.91
CA VAL A 109 7.59 11.54 9.55
C VAL A 109 6.27 12.30 9.46
N ILE A 110 5.16 11.70 9.93
CA ILE A 110 3.83 12.34 9.92
C ILE A 110 3.81 13.61 10.76
N SER A 111 4.41 13.59 11.95
CA SER A 111 4.52 14.76 12.82
C SER A 111 5.25 15.90 12.12
N ARG A 112 6.34 15.58 11.40
CA ARG A 112 7.10 16.57 10.62
C ARG A 112 6.27 17.16 9.47
N ILE A 113 5.55 16.33 8.73
CA ILE A 113 4.63 16.75 7.66
C ILE A 113 3.60 17.72 8.21
N ARG A 114 2.91 17.34 9.30
CA ARG A 114 1.86 18.15 9.93
C ARG A 114 2.40 19.44 10.52
N GLY A 115 3.59 19.42 11.10
CA GLY A 115 4.25 20.62 11.62
C GLY A 115 4.59 21.63 10.52
N ILE A 116 4.96 21.17 9.32
CA ILE A 116 5.13 22.06 8.15
C ILE A 116 3.78 22.62 7.70
N GLY A 117 2.75 21.77 7.61
CA GLY A 117 1.41 22.20 7.22
C GLY A 117 0.82 23.25 8.16
N ALA A 118 0.99 23.07 9.48
CA ALA A 118 0.55 24.04 10.49
C ALA A 118 1.21 25.41 10.29
N LYS A 119 2.54 25.41 10.06
CA LYS A 119 3.31 26.65 9.79
C LYS A 119 2.92 27.33 8.48
N ALA A 120 2.56 26.54 7.46
CA ALA A 120 2.11 27.09 6.19
C ALA A 120 0.75 27.78 6.34
N ARG A 121 -0.18 27.18 7.09
CA ARG A 121 -1.51 27.76 7.37
C ARG A 121 -1.43 29.01 8.24
N SER A 122 -0.67 28.96 9.33
CA SER A 122 -0.52 30.12 10.23
C SER A 122 0.07 31.36 9.56
N LYS A 123 0.86 31.20 8.48
CA LYS A 123 1.39 32.33 7.71
C LYS A 123 0.33 33.01 6.83
N VAL A 124 -0.68 32.26 6.41
CA VAL A 124 -1.82 32.77 5.64
C VAL A 124 -2.80 33.46 6.59
N ASP A 125 -3.07 32.86 7.75
CA ASP A 125 -4.00 33.41 8.75
C ASP A 125 -3.52 34.74 9.36
N VAL A 126 -2.21 35.02 9.39
CA VAL A 126 -1.65 36.32 9.83
C VAL A 126 -1.83 37.43 8.78
N ALA A 127 -2.13 37.08 7.52
CA ALA A 127 -2.38 38.04 6.44
C ALA A 127 -3.87 38.39 6.28
N GLU A 128 -4.78 37.60 6.86
CA GLU A 128 -6.23 37.83 6.84
C GLU A 128 -6.72 38.13 8.27
N GLU A 129 -6.76 39.41 8.65
CA GLU A 129 -7.47 39.82 9.87
C GLU A 129 -8.97 39.53 9.73
N PHE A 130 -9.51 38.86 10.75
CA PHE A 130 -10.91 38.61 11.14
C PHE A 130 -11.51 37.20 10.93
N ASN A 131 -11.88 36.64 12.09
CA ASN A 131 -12.88 35.61 12.35
C ASN A 131 -12.56 34.18 11.87
N SER A 132 -11.87 33.41 12.71
CA SER A 132 -12.09 31.96 12.75
C SER A 132 -12.49 31.51 14.16
N ASP A 133 -13.74 31.07 14.24
CA ASP A 133 -14.32 30.33 15.34
C ASP A 133 -13.47 29.08 15.61
N GLY A 134 -13.20 28.81 16.89
CA GLY A 134 -12.22 27.84 17.33
C GLY A 134 -12.59 26.41 16.95
N SER A 135 -11.88 25.82 15.99
CA SER A 135 -11.82 24.37 15.81
C SER A 135 -10.38 23.88 16.01
N VAL A 136 -9.95 23.86 17.27
CA VAL A 136 -8.56 23.58 17.70
C VAL A 136 -8.20 22.07 17.65
N ASP A 137 -9.07 21.17 17.19
CA ASP A 137 -8.91 19.73 17.49
C ASP A 137 -8.74 18.78 16.29
N GLN A 138 -8.64 19.28 15.05
CA GLN A 138 -8.38 18.41 13.89
C GLN A 138 -6.90 18.47 13.46
N PRO A 139 -6.23 17.31 13.29
CA PRO A 139 -4.86 17.28 12.82
C PRO A 139 -4.76 17.86 11.41
N VAL A 140 -3.71 18.64 11.15
CA VAL A 140 -3.49 19.27 9.84
C VAL A 140 -3.45 18.19 8.74
N PRO A 141 -4.28 18.30 7.69
CA PRO A 141 -4.35 17.27 6.67
C PRO A 141 -3.15 17.32 5.72
N TYR A 142 -2.81 16.17 5.13
CA TYR A 142 -1.80 16.07 4.09
C TYR A 142 -2.18 15.06 3.01
N ILE A 143 -1.59 15.26 1.83
CA ILE A 143 -1.69 14.33 0.69
C ILE A 143 -0.41 13.50 0.67
N ALA A 144 -0.53 12.20 0.45
CA ALA A 144 0.61 11.34 0.14
C ALA A 144 0.52 10.87 -1.31
N VAL A 145 1.58 11.11 -2.10
CA VAL A 145 1.70 10.72 -3.50
C VAL A 145 2.83 9.71 -3.63
N HIS A 146 2.51 8.49 -4.05
CA HIS A 146 3.51 7.49 -4.39
C HIS A 146 3.90 7.63 -5.87
N MET A 147 5.02 8.30 -6.17
CA MET A 147 5.46 8.51 -7.56
C MET A 147 6.31 7.34 -8.04
N ARG A 148 5.69 6.42 -8.78
CA ARG A 148 6.39 5.34 -9.46
C ARG A 148 6.88 5.82 -10.83
N ILE A 149 8.01 6.52 -10.85
CA ILE A 149 8.61 7.15 -12.05
C ILE A 149 10.10 6.82 -12.23
N GLU A 150 10.58 5.79 -11.54
CA GLU A 150 11.97 5.33 -11.64
C GLU A 150 12.29 4.91 -13.08
N LYS A 151 13.55 5.08 -13.50
CA LYS A 151 13.97 4.82 -14.89
C LYS A 151 13.65 3.39 -15.34
N ASP A 152 13.88 2.40 -14.49
CA ASP A 152 13.58 0.99 -14.76
C ASP A 152 12.07 0.75 -14.87
N TRP A 153 11.27 1.39 -14.00
CA TRP A 153 9.81 1.37 -14.09
C TRP A 153 9.31 2.01 -15.39
N MET A 154 9.80 3.18 -15.77
CA MET A 154 9.38 3.88 -16.99
C MET A 154 9.69 3.08 -18.25
N ILE A 155 10.80 2.34 -18.27
CA ILE A 155 11.12 1.41 -19.36
C ILE A 155 10.15 0.21 -19.34
N HIS A 156 9.87 -0.33 -18.16
CA HIS A 156 9.00 -1.49 -18.00
C HIS A 156 7.54 -1.19 -18.39
N CYS A 157 6.97 -0.11 -17.86
CA CYS A 157 5.58 0.26 -18.12
C CYS A 157 5.37 0.57 -19.61
N LYS A 158 6.30 1.27 -20.29
CA LYS A 158 6.18 1.57 -21.73
C LYS A 158 6.15 0.30 -22.58
N LYS A 159 6.96 -0.69 -22.22
CA LYS A 159 6.95 -2.00 -22.89
C LYS A 159 5.66 -2.76 -22.65
N LEU A 160 5.07 -2.66 -21.46
CA LEU A 160 3.77 -3.27 -21.17
C LEU A 160 2.64 -2.58 -21.94
N GLU A 161 2.61 -1.26 -21.95
CA GLU A 161 1.66 -0.46 -22.72
C GLU A 161 1.67 -0.80 -24.20
N GLN A 162 2.87 -0.88 -24.81
CA GLN A 162 3.02 -1.29 -26.20
C GLN A 162 2.49 -2.69 -26.48
N LYS A 163 2.71 -3.65 -25.56
CA LYS A 163 2.25 -5.04 -25.71
C LYS A 163 0.74 -5.17 -25.51
N SER A 164 0.17 -4.37 -24.62
CA SER A 164 -1.24 -4.43 -24.24
C SER A 164 -2.11 -3.43 -25.02
N ASN A 165 -1.51 -2.59 -25.86
CA ASN A 165 -2.17 -1.52 -26.62
C ASN A 165 -3.02 -0.58 -25.72
N ILE A 166 -2.44 -0.16 -24.60
CA ILE A 166 -3.03 0.79 -23.65
C ILE A 166 -2.03 1.88 -23.28
N ASN A 167 -2.50 3.00 -22.73
CA ASN A 167 -1.68 4.16 -22.34
C ASN A 167 -1.98 4.63 -20.90
N GLN A 168 -2.41 3.69 -20.04
CA GLN A 168 -2.89 3.96 -18.68
C GLN A 168 -1.99 3.32 -17.60
N ILE A 169 -0.73 3.01 -17.91
CA ILE A 169 0.21 2.42 -16.95
C ILE A 169 1.27 3.44 -16.54
N CYS A 170 1.94 4.03 -17.52
CA CYS A 170 2.96 5.04 -17.31
C CYS A 170 2.33 6.41 -17.07
N SER A 171 2.98 7.23 -16.25
CA SER A 171 2.68 8.66 -16.19
C SER A 171 3.99 9.43 -16.01
N SER A 172 4.09 10.61 -16.62
CA SER A 172 5.22 11.50 -16.37
C SER A 172 5.04 12.24 -15.04
N LYS A 173 6.10 12.91 -14.56
CA LYS A 173 6.00 13.76 -13.36
C LYS A 173 5.00 14.91 -13.58
N GLU A 174 4.99 15.50 -14.77
CA GLU A 174 4.07 16.59 -15.14
C GLU A 174 2.62 16.11 -15.12
N GLU A 175 2.36 14.93 -15.68
CA GLU A 175 1.01 14.34 -15.64
C GLU A 175 0.57 14.10 -14.19
N ILE A 176 1.45 13.55 -13.33
CA ILE A 176 1.12 13.33 -11.91
C ILE A 176 0.80 14.66 -11.21
N MET A 177 1.64 15.68 -11.40
CA MET A 177 1.43 17.01 -10.81
C MET A 177 0.11 17.64 -11.28
N GLU A 178 -0.16 17.58 -12.59
CA GLU A 178 -1.39 18.09 -13.19
C GLU A 178 -2.61 17.35 -12.60
N ARG A 179 -2.58 16.02 -12.54
CA ARG A 179 -3.68 15.23 -11.97
C ARG A 179 -3.94 15.63 -10.52
N VAL A 180 -2.91 15.63 -9.67
CA VAL A 180 -3.07 15.97 -8.25
C VAL A 180 -3.61 17.40 -8.06
N ALA A 181 -3.21 18.34 -8.91
CA ALA A 181 -3.71 19.72 -8.90
C ALA A 181 -5.21 19.87 -9.24
N HIS A 182 -5.83 18.84 -9.83
CA HIS A 182 -7.26 18.79 -10.16
C HIS A 182 -8.09 18.01 -9.12
N ILE A 183 -7.50 17.55 -8.01
CA ILE A 183 -8.28 16.99 -6.91
C ILE A 183 -9.07 18.13 -6.24
N THR A 184 -10.39 18.02 -6.24
CA THR A 184 -11.30 19.01 -5.67
C THR A 184 -11.45 18.82 -4.15
N GLY A 185 -11.81 19.89 -3.43
CA GLY A 185 -12.08 19.82 -1.98
C GLY A 185 -10.83 19.81 -1.07
N LEU A 186 -9.64 20.05 -1.62
CA LEU A 186 -8.41 20.20 -0.84
C LEU A 186 -8.36 21.57 -0.15
N GLN A 187 -8.13 21.57 1.16
CA GLN A 187 -7.86 22.80 1.92
C GLN A 187 -6.42 23.27 1.69
N GLN A 188 -6.25 24.31 0.87
CA GLN A 188 -4.94 24.89 0.58
C GLN A 188 -4.55 25.97 1.61
N PRO A 189 -3.26 26.12 1.96
CA PRO A 189 -2.14 25.29 1.52
C PRO A 189 -2.18 23.88 2.14
N VAL A 190 -1.74 22.89 1.38
CA VAL A 190 -1.67 21.48 1.80
C VAL A 190 -0.31 20.90 1.47
N VAL A 191 0.25 20.16 2.43
CA VAL A 191 1.52 19.46 2.24
C VAL A 191 1.29 18.22 1.38
N VAL A 192 2.14 18.05 0.37
CA VAL A 192 2.17 16.88 -0.51
C VAL A 192 3.42 16.07 -0.18
N TYR A 193 3.25 15.00 0.59
CA TYR A 193 4.32 14.04 0.86
C TYR A 193 4.55 13.16 -0.37
N LEU A 194 5.79 13.14 -0.87
CA LEU A 194 6.19 12.32 -2.01
C LEU A 194 6.90 11.06 -1.52
N ALA A 195 6.24 9.92 -1.62
CA ALA A 195 6.83 8.60 -1.44
C ALA A 195 7.50 8.18 -2.75
N VAL A 196 8.83 8.27 -2.80
CA VAL A 196 9.64 8.02 -4.00
C VAL A 196 10.84 7.13 -3.68
N ALA A 197 11.35 6.42 -4.69
CA ALA A 197 12.57 5.65 -4.54
C ALA A 197 13.79 6.55 -4.28
N ASP A 198 14.80 5.99 -3.60
CA ASP A 198 16.02 6.71 -3.20
C ASP A 198 16.77 7.33 -4.39
N SER A 199 16.71 6.68 -5.55
CA SER A 199 17.32 7.17 -6.79
C SER A 199 16.71 8.48 -7.30
N LEU A 200 15.53 8.87 -6.82
CA LEU A 200 14.85 10.11 -7.19
C LEU A 200 15.10 11.26 -6.20
N LEU A 201 15.75 11.03 -5.04
CA LEU A 201 15.97 12.08 -4.03
C LEU A 201 16.99 13.14 -4.47
N GLU A 202 17.78 12.85 -5.50
CA GLU A 202 18.70 13.82 -6.12
C GLU A 202 18.04 14.60 -7.27
N ASP A 203 16.85 14.19 -7.72
CA ASP A 203 16.11 14.87 -8.77
C ASP A 203 15.23 15.98 -8.15
N ASN A 204 15.76 17.20 -8.09
CA ASN A 204 15.01 18.35 -7.58
C ASN A 204 13.76 18.69 -8.41
N SER A 205 13.65 18.16 -9.64
CA SER A 205 12.52 18.50 -10.51
C SER A 205 11.19 17.90 -10.05
N ILE A 206 11.20 16.87 -9.19
CA ILE A 206 9.98 16.29 -8.60
C ILE A 206 9.32 17.23 -7.58
N LEU A 207 10.03 18.27 -7.14
CA LEU A 207 9.56 19.25 -6.15
C LEU A 207 9.17 20.59 -6.77
N SER A 208 9.42 20.77 -8.07
CA SER A 208 9.09 21.99 -8.80
C SER A 208 7.91 21.76 -9.75
N GLY A 209 7.11 22.80 -10.01
CA GLY A 209 6.00 22.74 -10.99
C GLY A 209 4.66 22.30 -10.42
N TRP A 210 4.55 22.16 -9.09
CA TRP A 210 3.28 21.95 -8.41
C TRP A 210 2.41 23.22 -8.46
N LYS A 211 1.09 23.05 -8.59
CA LYS A 211 0.13 24.16 -8.55
C LYS A 211 0.18 24.88 -7.20
N ASP A 212 -0.04 26.19 -7.22
CA ASP A 212 -0.13 27.01 -6.01
C ASP A 212 -1.01 26.39 -4.93
N GLY A 213 -0.54 26.47 -3.69
CA GLY A 213 -1.17 25.84 -2.53
C GLY A 213 -0.81 24.36 -2.32
N LEU A 214 -0.17 23.69 -3.28
CA LEU A 214 0.41 22.35 -3.08
C LEU A 214 1.89 22.47 -2.71
N VAL A 215 2.27 21.99 -1.53
CA VAL A 215 3.62 22.16 -0.99
C VAL A 215 4.35 20.80 -0.91
N PRO A 216 5.16 20.43 -1.93
CA PRO A 216 5.74 19.11 -2.03
C PRO A 216 6.96 18.90 -1.13
N TYR A 217 7.04 17.73 -0.49
CA TYR A 217 8.20 17.28 0.27
C TYR A 217 8.45 15.79 0.07
N GLU A 218 9.67 15.42 -0.30
CA GLU A 218 10.18 14.06 -0.12
C GLU A 218 11.02 13.95 1.17
N LYS A 219 11.34 12.72 1.59
CA LYS A 219 11.99 12.42 2.88
C LYS A 219 13.30 13.19 3.17
N LYS A 220 14.11 13.51 2.16
CA LYS A 220 15.34 14.31 2.29
C LYS A 220 15.04 15.77 2.60
N ARG A 221 14.16 16.42 1.85
CA ARG A 221 13.74 17.82 2.04
C ARG A 221 12.87 18.02 3.26
N LEU A 222 12.14 16.99 3.67
CA LEU A 222 11.43 16.96 4.95
C LEU A 222 12.40 16.95 6.15
N GLY A 223 13.67 16.58 5.92
CA GLY A 223 14.72 16.47 6.94
C GLY A 223 14.68 15.17 7.73
N VAL A 224 14.04 14.13 7.20
CA VAL A 224 13.89 12.81 7.86
C VAL A 224 14.74 11.72 7.20
N TRP A 225 15.58 12.06 6.22
CA TRP A 225 16.39 11.06 5.52
C TRP A 225 17.33 10.27 6.44
N ASP A 226 17.79 10.88 7.53
CA ASP A 226 18.60 10.21 8.53
C ASP A 226 17.87 9.09 9.28
N ILE A 227 16.53 9.14 9.34
CA ILE A 227 15.70 8.03 9.83
C ILE A 227 15.77 6.88 8.84
N TYR A 228 15.50 7.16 7.56
CA TYR A 228 15.40 6.15 6.51
C TYR A 228 16.72 5.43 6.24
N LYS A 229 17.84 6.15 6.18
CA LYS A 229 19.15 5.56 5.83
C LYS A 229 19.67 4.53 6.83
N LYS A 230 19.09 4.46 8.04
CA LYS A 230 19.41 3.43 9.05
C LYS A 230 18.89 2.05 8.64
N TYR A 231 17.92 2.00 7.75
CA TYR A 231 17.13 0.82 7.47
C TYR A 231 17.37 0.25 6.07
N PRO A 232 17.27 -1.08 5.89
CA PRO A 232 17.19 -1.69 4.57
C PRO A 232 15.97 -1.18 3.80
N TYR A 233 16.06 -1.22 2.46
CA TYR A 233 15.03 -0.73 1.55
C TYR A 233 13.60 -1.17 1.90
N LEU A 234 13.40 -2.44 2.26
CA LEU A 234 12.06 -2.96 2.60
C LEU A 234 11.45 -2.30 3.84
N ILE A 235 12.28 -1.95 4.83
CA ILE A 235 11.83 -1.26 6.03
C ILE A 235 11.58 0.22 5.74
N GLN A 236 12.40 0.84 4.88
CA GLN A 236 12.12 2.18 4.37
C GLN A 236 10.76 2.24 3.66
N SER A 237 10.47 1.26 2.80
CA SER A 237 9.16 1.13 2.15
C SER A 237 8.04 0.89 3.16
N ALA A 238 8.28 0.16 4.26
CA ALA A 238 7.28 -0.01 5.32
C ALA A 238 6.98 1.32 6.05
N ILE A 239 7.98 2.18 6.26
CA ILE A 239 7.75 3.54 6.79
C ILE A 239 6.88 4.35 5.81
N ASP A 240 7.24 4.36 4.52
CA ASP A 240 6.45 5.05 3.49
C ASP A 240 5.02 4.49 3.39
N TYR A 241 4.85 3.18 3.52
CA TYR A 241 3.56 2.52 3.54
C TYR A 241 2.67 3.08 4.66
N GLU A 242 3.20 3.22 5.87
CA GLU A 242 2.47 3.75 7.02
C GLU A 242 2.15 5.24 6.88
N VAL A 243 3.08 6.04 6.34
CA VAL A 243 2.85 7.46 6.06
C VAL A 243 1.75 7.62 5.00
N CYS A 244 1.76 6.81 3.95
CA CYS A 244 0.75 6.84 2.89
C CYS A 244 -0.62 6.29 3.36
N SER A 245 -0.64 5.21 4.15
CA SER A 245 -1.88 4.58 4.60
C SER A 245 -2.68 5.50 5.54
N ARG A 246 -1.97 6.35 6.30
CA ARG A 246 -2.55 7.30 7.27
C ARG A 246 -2.85 8.69 6.70
N ALA A 247 -2.48 8.96 5.44
CA ALA A 247 -2.73 10.25 4.80
C ALA A 247 -4.22 10.54 4.62
N ASP A 248 -4.59 11.82 4.64
CA ASP A 248 -5.96 12.24 4.38
C ASP A 248 -6.34 11.92 2.94
N VAL A 249 -5.43 12.14 2.00
CA VAL A 249 -5.55 11.72 0.60
C VAL A 249 -4.35 10.89 0.21
N PHE A 250 -4.59 9.75 -0.43
CA PHE A 250 -3.55 8.96 -1.07
C PHE A 250 -3.70 9.00 -2.60
N VAL A 251 -2.59 9.20 -3.31
CA VAL A 251 -2.56 9.15 -4.77
C VAL A 251 -1.42 8.23 -5.20
N GLY A 252 -1.71 7.25 -6.05
CA GLY A 252 -0.70 6.29 -6.48
C GLY A 252 -0.92 5.79 -7.90
N ASN A 253 -0.02 4.93 -8.36
CA ASN A 253 -0.15 4.22 -9.62
C ASN A 253 -0.90 2.89 -9.41
N SER A 254 -1.97 2.64 -10.18
CA SER A 254 -2.77 1.40 -10.06
C SER A 254 -2.04 0.14 -10.54
N PHE A 255 -0.89 0.29 -11.22
CA PHE A 255 0.01 -0.81 -11.60
C PHE A 255 1.16 -1.05 -10.63
N SER A 256 1.27 -0.25 -9.57
CA SER A 256 2.24 -0.50 -8.51
C SER A 256 1.63 -1.35 -7.41
N THR A 257 2.27 -2.50 -7.11
CA THR A 257 1.92 -3.34 -5.96
C THR A 257 1.96 -2.56 -4.64
N PHE A 258 2.90 -1.61 -4.49
CA PHE A 258 2.97 -0.75 -3.30
C PHE A 258 1.69 0.08 -3.13
N SER A 259 1.26 0.78 -4.18
CA SER A 259 0.01 1.54 -4.16
C SER A 259 -1.21 0.63 -3.93
N SER A 260 -1.25 -0.54 -4.59
CA SER A 260 -2.38 -1.47 -4.47
C SER A 260 -2.57 -1.98 -3.05
N ILE A 261 -1.48 -2.28 -2.32
CA ILE A 261 -1.56 -2.71 -0.93
C ILE A 261 -2.02 -1.57 -0.01
N ILE A 262 -1.60 -0.32 -0.27
CA ILE A 262 -2.08 0.86 0.48
C ILE A 262 -3.59 1.04 0.26
N VAL A 263 -4.06 0.99 -0.99
CA VAL A 263 -5.49 1.17 -1.28
C VAL A 263 -6.33 0.01 -0.75
N LEU A 264 -5.82 -1.22 -0.78
CA LEU A 264 -6.49 -2.35 -0.17
C LEU A 264 -6.66 -2.15 1.35
N SER A 265 -5.59 -1.73 2.04
CA SER A 265 -5.64 -1.44 3.49
C SER A 265 -6.60 -0.30 3.83
N ARG A 266 -6.54 0.81 3.07
CA ARG A 266 -7.47 1.94 3.22
C ARG A 266 -8.91 1.53 2.94
N THR A 267 -9.15 0.68 1.93
CA THR A 267 -10.47 0.13 1.62
C THR A 267 -11.01 -0.73 2.75
N GLN A 268 -10.19 -1.63 3.32
CA GLN A 268 -10.58 -2.45 4.48
C GLN A 268 -10.98 -1.56 5.66
N LYS A 269 -10.20 -0.50 5.94
CA LYS A 269 -10.50 0.47 6.99
C LYS A 269 -11.83 1.20 6.75
N LEU A 270 -12.08 1.65 5.52
CA LEU A 270 -13.33 2.32 5.16
C LEU A 270 -14.55 1.40 5.34
N ILE A 271 -14.45 0.13 4.94
CA ILE A 271 -15.50 -0.86 5.14
C ILE A 271 -15.76 -1.09 6.64
N GLY A 272 -14.71 -1.15 7.46
CA GLY A 272 -14.85 -1.21 8.92
C GLY A 272 -15.59 -0.02 9.53
N LEU A 273 -15.59 1.14 8.85
CA LEU A 273 -16.36 2.34 9.22
C LEU A 273 -17.76 2.38 8.56
N GLY A 274 -18.17 1.33 7.85
CA GLY A 274 -19.45 1.26 7.14
C GLY A 274 -19.46 1.96 5.77
N ILE A 275 -18.30 2.40 5.26
CA ILE A 275 -18.18 3.12 3.98
C ILE A 275 -17.79 2.13 2.88
N THR A 276 -18.74 1.83 1.98
CA THR A 276 -18.55 0.89 0.87
C THR A 276 -18.44 1.57 -0.51
N SER A 277 -18.74 2.87 -0.57
CA SER A 277 -18.57 3.73 -1.74
C SER A 277 -17.88 5.03 -1.31
N ALA A 278 -16.88 5.44 -2.08
CA ALA A 278 -16.21 6.73 -1.94
C ALA A 278 -16.71 7.76 -2.97
N CYS A 279 -17.70 7.41 -3.79
CA CYS A 279 -18.27 8.34 -4.77
C CYS A 279 -19.08 9.41 -4.02
N GLY A 280 -18.74 10.69 -4.20
CA GLY A 280 -19.42 11.81 -3.53
C GLY A 280 -19.14 11.95 -2.02
N VAL A 281 -18.28 11.11 -1.44
CA VAL A 281 -17.80 11.27 -0.06
C VAL A 281 -16.71 12.33 -0.04
N GLY A 282 -16.66 13.12 1.02
CA GLY A 282 -15.61 14.13 1.23
C GLY A 282 -14.20 13.54 1.16
N VAL A 283 -13.21 14.41 0.99
CA VAL A 283 -11.83 14.08 0.66
C VAL A 283 -11.09 13.23 1.72
N ARG A 284 -11.64 13.12 2.93
CA ARG A 284 -11.01 12.42 4.06
C ARG A 284 -10.95 10.92 3.81
N PHE A 285 -9.73 10.37 3.81
CA PHE A 285 -9.39 8.99 3.45
C PHE A 285 -9.58 8.62 1.97
N ALA A 286 -9.72 9.60 1.08
CA ALA A 286 -9.81 9.34 -0.36
C ALA A 286 -8.51 8.72 -0.91
N SER A 287 -8.66 7.87 -1.92
CA SER A 287 -7.57 7.22 -2.63
C SER A 287 -7.78 7.39 -4.13
N TYR A 288 -6.71 7.65 -4.88
CA TYR A 288 -6.79 7.94 -6.31
C TYR A 288 -5.69 7.22 -7.11
N ALA A 289 -6.01 6.83 -8.34
CA ALA A 289 -5.08 6.33 -9.34
C ALA A 289 -4.73 7.46 -10.33
N TYR A 290 -3.49 7.96 -10.32
CA TYR A 290 -3.10 9.08 -11.19
C TYR A 290 -2.94 8.71 -12.66
N ASN A 291 -2.64 7.43 -12.94
CA ASN A 291 -2.42 6.90 -14.28
C ASN A 291 -3.70 6.67 -15.08
N ILE A 292 -4.86 6.94 -14.46
CA ILE A 292 -6.17 6.83 -15.09
C ILE A 292 -6.86 8.18 -14.94
N LEU A 293 -7.27 8.75 -16.07
CA LEU A 293 -8.03 10.01 -16.10
C LEU A 293 -9.37 9.83 -15.37
N GLY A 294 -9.57 10.64 -14.33
CA GLY A 294 -10.79 10.73 -13.55
C GLY A 294 -11.67 11.90 -13.96
N GLU A 295 -12.57 12.28 -13.05
CA GLU A 295 -13.43 13.44 -13.21
C GLU A 295 -12.63 14.75 -13.14
N SER A 296 -13.13 15.80 -13.77
CA SER A 296 -12.53 17.15 -13.72
C SER A 296 -11.05 17.20 -14.13
N ARG A 297 -10.62 16.31 -15.03
CA ARG A 297 -9.21 16.11 -15.45
C ARG A 297 -8.27 15.60 -14.37
N GLY A 298 -8.77 15.31 -13.17
CA GLY A 298 -7.99 14.76 -12.05
C GLY A 298 -7.72 13.26 -12.17
N PRO A 299 -7.15 12.66 -11.11
CA PRO A 299 -6.92 11.23 -11.04
C PRO A 299 -8.23 10.49 -10.76
N LYS A 300 -8.31 9.22 -11.16
CA LYS A 300 -9.51 8.39 -10.94
C LYS A 300 -9.61 7.98 -9.46
N MET A 301 -10.76 8.20 -8.83
CA MET A 301 -11.05 7.67 -7.48
C MET A 301 -10.88 6.14 -7.43
N TRP A 302 -10.28 5.64 -6.35
CA TRP A 302 -9.83 4.27 -6.24
C TRP A 302 -10.17 3.64 -4.89
N MET A 303 -11.11 2.70 -4.91
CA MET A 303 -11.33 1.68 -3.89
C MET A 303 -11.00 0.31 -4.48
N THR A 304 -10.53 -0.60 -3.64
CA THR A 304 -10.30 -1.98 -4.06
C THR A 304 -11.62 -2.74 -4.18
N ASP A 305 -11.81 -3.47 -5.28
CA ASP A 305 -12.93 -4.41 -5.43
C ASP A 305 -12.76 -5.61 -4.50
N MET A 306 -13.52 -5.60 -3.41
CA MET A 306 -13.48 -6.64 -2.38
C MET A 306 -14.25 -7.90 -2.79
N SER A 307 -15.04 -7.83 -3.86
CA SER A 307 -15.76 -8.98 -4.41
C SER A 307 -14.88 -9.85 -5.31
N ALA A 308 -13.72 -9.33 -5.74
CA ALA A 308 -12.84 -10.01 -6.66
C ALA A 308 -12.40 -11.39 -6.10
N PRO A 309 -12.47 -12.45 -6.91
CA PRO A 309 -12.25 -13.82 -6.46
C PRO A 309 -10.77 -14.15 -6.19
N SER A 310 -9.87 -13.23 -6.52
CA SER A 310 -8.44 -13.44 -6.62
C SER A 310 -7.68 -12.12 -6.46
N LEU A 311 -6.59 -12.12 -5.68
CA LEU A 311 -5.69 -10.96 -5.56
C LEU A 311 -4.97 -10.63 -6.87
N GLN A 312 -4.96 -11.52 -7.87
CA GLN A 312 -4.43 -11.19 -9.20
C GLN A 312 -5.08 -9.92 -9.77
N SER A 313 -6.33 -9.64 -9.39
CA SER A 313 -7.05 -8.41 -9.74
C SER A 313 -6.37 -7.12 -9.25
N ILE A 314 -5.48 -7.19 -8.26
CA ILE A 314 -4.79 -6.05 -7.65
C ILE A 314 -3.26 -6.20 -7.51
N SER A 315 -2.71 -7.43 -7.51
CA SER A 315 -1.29 -7.74 -7.28
C SER A 315 -0.35 -7.29 -8.42
N TYR A 316 -0.83 -7.35 -9.66
CA TYR A 316 -0.02 -7.14 -10.88
C TYR A 316 -0.41 -5.91 -11.68
N GLY A 317 -1.19 -5.04 -11.05
CA GLY A 317 -1.69 -3.84 -11.69
C GLY A 317 -2.95 -4.05 -12.50
N THR A 318 -3.81 -3.05 -12.45
CA THR A 318 -5.11 -3.09 -13.10
C THR A 318 -5.56 -1.69 -13.49
N SER A 319 -6.25 -1.59 -14.62
CA SER A 319 -7.04 -0.40 -14.96
C SER A 319 -8.46 -0.46 -14.36
N ASN A 320 -8.84 -1.59 -13.73
CA ASN A 320 -10.13 -1.75 -13.06
C ASN A 320 -10.13 -1.03 -11.71
N VAL A 321 -10.19 0.30 -11.78
CA VAL A 321 -10.24 1.22 -10.66
C VAL A 321 -11.63 1.83 -10.60
N SER A 322 -12.27 1.74 -9.42
CA SER A 322 -13.61 2.29 -9.21
C SER A 322 -13.70 2.98 -7.85
N CYS A 323 -14.71 3.84 -7.65
CA CYS A 323 -15.01 4.42 -6.34
C CYS A 323 -15.91 3.51 -5.48
N TYR A 324 -16.09 2.24 -5.85
CA TYR A 324 -16.87 1.26 -5.12
C TYR A 324 -16.00 0.07 -4.70
N SER A 325 -16.26 -0.44 -3.50
CA SER A 325 -15.63 -1.68 -3.03
C SER A 325 -16.39 -2.96 -3.41
N ASN A 326 -17.62 -2.84 -3.95
CA ASN A 326 -18.54 -3.95 -4.20
C ASN A 326 -18.71 -4.91 -3.02
N TRP A 327 -18.65 -4.37 -1.79
CA TRP A 327 -18.87 -5.15 -0.57
C TRP A 327 -20.35 -5.50 -0.40
N LYS A 328 -20.65 -6.80 -0.22
CA LYS A 328 -21.95 -7.27 0.26
C LYS A 328 -21.77 -7.78 1.68
N ALA A 329 -22.32 -7.07 2.66
CA ALA A 329 -22.46 -7.62 4.01
C ALA A 329 -23.31 -8.89 3.90
N ARG A 330 -22.79 -10.01 4.37
CA ARG A 330 -23.55 -11.26 4.53
C ARG A 330 -23.95 -11.41 5.97
#